data_AF-A0A1H1KVB0-F1
#
_entry.id   AF-A0A1H1KVB0-F1
#
_cell.length_a   1.000
_cell.length_b   1.000
_cell.length_c   1.000
_cell.angle_alpha   90.00
_cell.angle_beta   90.00
_cell.angle_gamma   90.00
#
_symmetry.space_group_name_H-M   'P 1'
#
loop_
_entity.id
_entity.type
_entity.pdbx_description
1 polymer ?
#
loop_
_entity_poly.entity_id
_entity_poly.type
_entity_poly.pdbx_seq_one_letter_code
_entity_poly.pdbx_strand_id
1 'polypeptide(L)'
;MPYSYNDRPRGSVSGQSRSSQGRPSGNRRQGTAHVRDAQRRESRTPYRSNRNYRTISGHDAGLNVHNNSRIGFDRSNFRGSRRRGGLLTRLGLSNRGLAVLLAGLVLLILLIFGISSCVTSCNSSSKQTKSAQKEVNSYDARVAAGVSESLTKQFTPVLDQNKKLSWIAAHADEYADARLCELALREDGAVDFVAGLPKAKSTAKKYGDGNEKGSYPLLYDWDTRWGYVKYADGVMGVTGSGPTSLSMAYMGLTGKTDQTPNALAELSTEGKYTDKGSGTKKEFFTKVGAKVGLTVKEYTPSADNLSIVLSNGVAIVQLNANFTTPYAHWALVIKTNDDGSVTMYDPDSTSASGHTWAAGTIAKNSSTLLSVTAASGDTASASDGSSSQ
;
A
#
# COMPACT_ATOMS: atom_id res chain seq x y z
N MET A 1 21.05 -54.73 -21.36
CA MET A 1 20.89 -55.86 -22.30
C MET A 1 22.22 -56.57 -22.45
N PRO A 2 22.26 -57.86 -22.83
CA PRO A 2 21.15 -58.84 -22.87
C PRO A 2 21.18 -59.66 -21.54
N TYR A 3 20.81 -60.93 -21.31
CA TYR A 3 19.78 -61.89 -21.80
C TYR A 3 19.57 -62.95 -20.66
N SER A 4 18.60 -63.88 -20.59
CA SER A 4 17.47 -64.26 -21.47
C SER A 4 16.30 -64.86 -20.64
N TYR A 5 15.52 -65.75 -21.27
CA TYR A 5 14.41 -66.59 -20.78
C TYR A 5 14.87 -67.70 -19.80
N ASN A 6 14.02 -68.47 -19.07
CA ASN A 6 12.56 -68.73 -19.11
C ASN A 6 12.06 -68.98 -17.64
N ASP A 7 10.81 -69.30 -17.25
CA ASP A 7 9.66 -69.93 -17.94
C ASP A 7 8.30 -69.60 -17.26
N ARG A 8 7.17 -70.17 -17.73
CA ARG A 8 5.81 -70.07 -17.11
C ARG A 8 5.19 -71.48 -16.90
N PRO A 9 4.13 -71.62 -16.07
CA PRO A 9 2.81 -71.82 -16.71
C PRO A 9 1.57 -71.18 -16.04
N ARG A 10 0.53 -71.12 -16.88
CA ARG A 10 -0.85 -70.61 -16.78
C ARG A 10 -1.66 -70.90 -15.50
N GLY A 11 -2.56 -69.96 -15.18
CA GLY A 11 -3.85 -70.19 -14.50
C GLY A 11 -4.87 -69.10 -14.87
N SER A 12 -6.12 -69.45 -15.18
CA SER A 12 -7.25 -68.52 -15.42
C SER A 12 -8.10 -68.37 -14.13
N VAL A 13 -8.99 -67.38 -13.98
CA VAL A 13 -10.35 -67.30 -14.58
C VAL A 13 -10.89 -65.86 -14.53
N SER A 14 -11.84 -65.55 -15.42
CA SER A 14 -12.53 -64.28 -15.61
C SER A 14 -13.67 -63.98 -14.62
N GLY A 15 -13.93 -62.70 -14.34
CA GLY A 15 -15.21 -62.22 -13.80
C GLY A 15 -15.50 -60.75 -14.17
N GLN A 16 -16.65 -60.48 -14.81
CA GLN A 16 -17.10 -59.13 -15.21
C GLN A 16 -18.36 -58.72 -14.46
N SER A 17 -18.63 -57.40 -14.49
CA SER A 17 -19.91 -56.75 -14.16
C SER A 17 -20.22 -56.62 -12.64
N ARG A 18 -21.05 -55.66 -12.19
CA ARG A 18 -21.88 -54.67 -12.92
C ARG A 18 -22.10 -53.40 -12.08
N SER A 19 -22.54 -52.32 -12.72
CA SER A 19 -22.95 -51.07 -12.06
C SER A 19 -24.38 -51.14 -11.50
N SER A 20 -24.71 -50.25 -10.56
CA SER A 20 -26.10 -49.86 -10.29
C SER A 20 -26.21 -48.39 -9.85
N GLN A 21 -27.19 -47.68 -10.41
CA GLN A 21 -27.70 -46.40 -9.91
C GLN A 21 -29.03 -46.68 -9.18
N GLY A 22 -29.36 -45.90 -8.14
CA GLY A 22 -30.52 -46.19 -7.27
C GLY A 22 -31.37 -44.97 -6.89
N ARG A 23 -32.31 -44.60 -7.77
CA ARG A 23 -33.49 -43.71 -7.58
C ARG A 23 -34.44 -43.99 -8.77
N PRO A 24 -35.78 -43.80 -8.68
CA PRO A 24 -36.45 -42.69 -8.00
C PRO A 24 -37.81 -43.02 -7.30
N SER A 25 -38.49 -41.97 -6.81
CA SER A 25 -39.94 -41.89 -6.48
C SER A 25 -40.47 -42.74 -5.30
N GLY A 26 -41.40 -42.27 -4.44
CA GLY A 26 -42.00 -40.93 -4.30
C GLY A 26 -43.46 -40.99 -3.83
N ASN A 27 -43.92 -40.04 -2.99
CA ASN A 27 -45.36 -39.79 -2.82
C ASN A 27 -45.68 -38.39 -2.25
N ARG A 28 -46.96 -37.99 -2.27
CA ARG A 28 -47.43 -36.60 -2.07
C ARG A 28 -48.88 -36.55 -1.56
N ARG A 29 -49.15 -36.07 -0.32
CA ARG A 29 -50.34 -35.23 0.03
C ARG A 29 -50.49 -34.88 1.52
N GLN A 30 -51.23 -33.78 1.72
CA GLN A 30 -52.14 -33.43 2.83
C GLN A 30 -51.59 -33.19 4.26
N GLY A 31 -51.76 -31.93 4.69
CA GLY A 31 -51.95 -31.48 6.06
C GLY A 31 -52.68 -30.13 6.00
N THR A 32 -53.80 -29.96 6.71
CA THR A 32 -54.72 -28.82 6.53
C THR A 32 -55.19 -28.21 7.84
N ALA A 33 -55.24 -26.87 7.86
CA ALA A 33 -56.03 -25.98 8.72
C ALA A 33 -55.79 -26.01 10.25
N HIS A 34 -55.40 -24.85 10.80
CA HIS A 34 -56.19 -23.97 11.69
C HIS A 34 -55.23 -23.01 12.42
N VAL A 35 -55.18 -21.71 12.07
CA VAL A 35 -56.07 -20.61 12.55
C VAL A 35 -55.95 -20.33 14.05
N ARG A 36 -55.38 -19.16 14.38
CA ARG A 36 -55.80 -18.28 15.49
C ARG A 36 -55.35 -16.84 15.21
N ASP A 37 -56.10 -15.88 15.76
CA ASP A 37 -56.13 -14.47 15.37
C ASP A 37 -55.27 -13.53 16.26
N ALA A 38 -55.44 -12.22 16.01
CA ALA A 38 -54.84 -11.03 16.63
C ALA A 38 -53.49 -10.58 16.01
N GLN A 39 -53.29 -9.30 15.66
CA GLN A 39 -54.19 -8.13 15.73
C GLN A 39 -53.87 -7.12 14.59
N ARG A 40 -54.82 -6.24 14.26
CA ARG A 40 -54.78 -5.32 13.09
C ARG A 40 -54.85 -3.85 13.54
N ARG A 41 -54.37 -2.95 12.66
CA ARG A 41 -54.41 -1.47 12.72
C ARG A 41 -53.25 -0.86 13.52
N GLU A 42 -52.34 -0.09 12.91
CA GLU A 42 -52.48 1.19 12.18
C GLU A 42 -52.66 2.41 13.12
N SER A 43 -51.65 3.27 13.17
CA SER A 43 -51.82 4.74 13.21
C SER A 43 -50.50 5.44 12.86
N ARG A 44 -50.59 6.67 12.32
CA ARG A 44 -49.47 7.50 11.85
C ARG A 44 -49.40 8.79 12.66
N THR A 45 -48.18 9.26 12.94
CA THR A 45 -47.82 10.68 13.20
C THR A 45 -48.49 11.38 14.41
N PRO A 46 -48.05 12.61 14.78
CA PRO A 46 -46.67 13.09 14.91
C PRO A 46 -46.39 13.66 16.33
N TYR A 47 -45.13 13.82 16.72
CA TYR A 47 -44.78 14.53 17.96
C TYR A 47 -44.07 15.87 17.69
N ARG A 48 -44.73 16.97 18.06
CA ARG A 48 -44.16 18.30 18.31
C ARG A 48 -44.69 18.77 19.66
N SER A 49 -43.83 19.33 20.51
CA SER A 49 -44.27 19.97 21.75
C SER A 49 -43.46 21.24 22.04
N ASN A 50 -44.05 22.41 21.78
CA ASN A 50 -43.62 23.66 22.39
C ASN A 50 -44.24 23.77 23.79
N ARG A 51 -43.48 24.23 24.78
CA ARG A 51 -44.03 24.96 25.94
C ARG A 51 -43.13 26.13 26.29
N ASN A 52 -43.73 27.32 26.31
CA ASN A 52 -43.10 28.53 26.83
C ASN A 52 -43.18 28.53 28.36
N TYR A 53 -42.20 29.15 29.01
CA TYR A 53 -42.43 29.89 30.24
C TYR A 53 -42.04 31.35 29.99
N ARG A 54 -42.93 32.29 30.34
CA ARG A 54 -42.70 33.73 30.22
C ARG A 54 -43.49 34.46 31.30
N THR A 55 -42.78 34.98 32.30
CA THR A 55 -43.01 36.14 33.18
C THR A 55 -41.96 36.03 34.29
N ILE A 56 -41.28 37.08 34.75
CA ILE A 56 -41.75 38.42 35.12
C ILE A 56 -40.72 39.50 34.69
N SER A 57 -41.17 40.74 34.46
CA SER A 57 -40.42 42.02 34.27
C SER A 57 -39.04 42.01 33.54
N GLY A 58 -38.82 42.77 32.46
CA GLY A 58 -39.70 43.71 31.76
C GLY A 58 -38.98 44.46 30.61
N HIS A 59 -39.78 45.15 29.79
CA HIS A 59 -39.47 46.14 28.75
C HIS A 59 -38.22 46.01 27.84
N ASP A 60 -38.50 45.60 26.60
CA ASP A 60 -38.41 46.41 25.36
C ASP A 60 -37.15 47.20 24.95
N ALA A 61 -36.91 47.18 23.64
CA ALA A 61 -35.82 47.83 22.88
C ALA A 61 -34.40 47.34 23.25
N GLY A 62 -33.44 47.27 22.32
CA GLY A 62 -33.45 47.64 20.89
C GLY A 62 -32.01 47.98 20.49
N LEU A 63 -31.53 47.53 19.32
CA LEU A 63 -30.13 47.77 18.95
C LEU A 63 -29.82 49.27 18.89
N ASN A 64 -28.78 49.71 19.58
CA ASN A 64 -28.21 51.04 19.40
C ASN A 64 -26.67 51.02 19.47
N VAL A 65 -26.07 51.77 18.55
CA VAL A 65 -24.62 51.88 18.36
C VAL A 65 -24.00 52.66 19.52
N HIS A 66 -22.98 52.09 20.16
CA HIS A 66 -22.20 52.82 21.15
C HIS A 66 -21.20 53.76 20.48
N ASN A 67 -21.37 55.05 20.72
CA ASN A 67 -20.43 56.12 20.37
C ASN A 67 -20.10 56.90 21.65
N ASN A 68 -18.82 57.04 21.99
CA ASN A 68 -18.43 57.44 23.35
C ASN A 68 -17.97 58.91 23.45
N SER A 69 -18.60 59.64 24.38
CA SER A 69 -18.15 60.85 25.11
C SER A 69 -16.95 61.62 24.51
N ARG A 70 -17.13 62.78 23.86
CA ARG A 70 -17.42 64.11 24.47
C ARG A 70 -16.64 64.43 25.75
N ILE A 71 -15.73 65.41 25.65
CA ILE A 71 -15.22 66.25 26.75
C ILE A 71 -15.57 67.72 26.39
N GLY A 72 -15.84 68.56 27.40
CA GLY A 72 -16.30 69.94 27.24
C GLY A 72 -15.20 71.00 27.09
N PHE A 73 -15.61 72.22 26.70
CA PHE A 73 -14.79 73.43 26.62
C PHE A 73 -14.78 74.20 27.95
N ASP A 74 -13.72 74.96 28.24
CA ASP A 74 -13.82 76.43 28.35
C ASP A 74 -12.44 77.14 28.16
N ARG A 75 -12.42 78.47 28.29
CA ARG A 75 -11.40 79.42 27.80
C ARG A 75 -10.38 79.88 28.86
N SER A 76 -9.16 80.24 28.44
CA SER A 76 -8.59 81.63 28.51
C SER A 76 -7.04 81.71 28.42
N ASN A 77 -6.51 82.94 28.28
CA ASN A 77 -5.15 83.40 28.65
C ASN A 77 -3.90 83.03 27.81
N PHE A 78 -3.92 83.45 26.54
CA PHE A 78 -2.97 84.43 25.95
C PHE A 78 -1.50 84.50 26.48
N ARG A 79 -0.52 84.06 25.66
CA ARG A 79 0.75 84.78 25.37
C ARG A 79 1.41 84.25 24.08
N GLY A 80 2.37 84.99 23.52
CA GLY A 80 2.87 84.80 22.13
C GLY A 80 3.86 83.62 21.90
N SER A 81 4.44 83.43 20.71
CA SER A 81 4.55 84.37 19.58
C SER A 81 5.00 83.73 18.23
N ARG A 82 5.04 84.55 17.15
CA ARG A 82 5.83 84.42 15.88
C ARG A 82 5.38 83.45 14.76
N ARG A 83 4.62 84.01 13.82
CA ARG A 83 4.87 84.09 12.34
C ARG A 83 5.52 82.89 11.59
N ARG A 84 4.71 82.22 10.75
CA ARG A 84 4.90 81.87 9.30
C ARG A 84 3.97 80.69 8.97
N GLY A 85 3.40 80.52 7.78
CA GLY A 85 3.46 81.30 6.54
C GLY A 85 3.16 80.37 5.37
N GLY A 86 2.04 80.58 4.65
CA GLY A 86 1.48 79.59 3.71
C GLY A 86 2.42 79.19 2.56
N LEU A 87 2.53 77.89 2.29
CA LEU A 87 3.38 77.32 1.24
C LEU A 87 2.90 77.63 -0.20
N LEU A 88 1.61 77.91 -0.38
CA LEU A 88 0.96 78.00 -1.70
C LEU A 88 1.22 79.33 -2.45
N THR A 89 1.85 80.33 -1.83
CA THR A 89 2.09 81.65 -2.45
C THR A 89 3.51 81.85 -2.99
N ARG A 90 4.34 80.79 -3.05
CA ARG A 90 5.79 80.92 -3.32
C ARG A 90 6.31 80.41 -4.67
N LEU A 91 5.45 79.87 -5.54
CA LEU A 91 5.87 79.31 -6.84
C LEU A 91 5.25 79.97 -8.09
N GLY A 92 4.32 80.92 -7.94
CA GLY A 92 3.82 81.75 -9.06
C GLY A 92 3.08 81.01 -10.20
N LEU A 93 2.85 79.71 -10.08
CA LEU A 93 2.20 78.89 -11.10
C LEU A 93 0.69 79.16 -11.13
N SER A 94 0.18 79.56 -12.29
CA SER A 94 -1.27 79.65 -12.53
C SER A 94 -1.90 78.27 -12.69
N ASN A 95 -3.22 78.16 -12.52
CA ASN A 95 -3.97 76.91 -12.72
C ASN A 95 -3.75 76.30 -14.12
N ARG A 96 -3.45 77.12 -15.13
CA ARG A 96 -3.07 76.64 -16.48
C ARG A 96 -1.71 75.95 -16.50
N GLY A 97 -0.72 76.46 -15.75
CA GLY A 97 0.58 75.81 -15.57
C GLY A 97 0.47 74.48 -14.84
N LEU A 98 -0.38 74.40 -13.81
CA LEU A 98 -0.66 73.13 -13.11
C LEU A 98 -1.31 72.10 -14.04
N ALA A 99 -2.27 72.52 -14.87
CA ALA A 99 -2.92 71.64 -15.84
C ALA A 99 -1.96 71.11 -16.91
N VAL A 100 -1.02 71.94 -17.40
CA VAL A 100 0.02 71.51 -18.35
C VAL A 100 0.99 70.50 -17.71
N LEU A 101 1.38 70.70 -16.45
CA LEU A 101 2.23 69.74 -15.72
C LEU A 101 1.53 68.39 -15.50
N LEU A 102 0.23 68.40 -15.16
CA LEU A 102 -0.57 67.17 -15.03
C LEU A 102 -0.77 66.46 -16.38
N ALA A 103 -1.02 67.20 -17.45
CA ALA A 103 -1.10 66.64 -18.80
C ALA A 103 0.25 66.01 -19.24
N GLY A 104 1.37 66.66 -18.93
CA GLY A 104 2.71 66.13 -19.14
C GLY A 104 2.99 64.85 -18.35
N LEU A 105 2.54 64.78 -17.10
CA LEU A 105 2.64 63.57 -16.26
C LEU A 105 1.82 62.41 -16.85
N VAL A 106 0.59 62.67 -17.30
CA VAL A 106 -0.25 61.66 -17.97
C VAL A 106 0.37 61.19 -19.28
N LEU A 107 0.94 62.09 -20.09
CA LEU A 107 1.68 61.73 -21.30
C LEU A 107 2.91 60.87 -21.00
N LEU A 108 3.67 61.18 -19.94
CA LEU A 108 4.81 60.38 -19.51
C LEU A 108 4.38 58.97 -19.09
N ILE A 109 3.29 58.86 -18.33
CA ILE A 109 2.71 57.57 -17.90
C ILE A 109 2.24 56.75 -19.12
N LEU A 110 1.52 57.37 -20.07
CA LEU A 110 1.08 56.72 -21.30
C LEU A 110 2.26 56.28 -22.18
N LEU A 111 3.36 57.04 -22.19
CA LEU A 111 4.58 56.70 -22.93
C LEU A 111 5.32 55.51 -22.29
N ILE A 112 5.34 55.43 -20.95
CA ILE A 112 5.87 54.28 -20.21
C ILE A 112 5.04 53.01 -20.51
N PHE A 113 3.71 53.07 -20.38
CA PHE A 113 2.84 51.92 -20.68
C PHE A 113 2.81 51.54 -22.17
N GLY A 114 2.95 52.52 -23.06
CA GLY A 114 3.09 52.30 -24.51
C GLY A 114 4.37 51.54 -24.84
N ILE A 115 5.51 51.92 -24.24
CA ILE A 115 6.78 51.18 -24.41
C ILE A 115 6.66 49.77 -23.84
N SER A 116 6.05 49.58 -22.65
CA SER A 116 5.80 48.24 -22.10
C SER A 116 4.96 47.33 -23.01
N SER A 117 4.15 47.89 -23.91
CA SER A 117 3.37 47.12 -24.89
C SER A 117 4.18 46.75 -26.16
N CYS A 118 5.34 47.38 -26.39
CA CYS A 118 6.18 47.17 -27.57
C CYS A 118 7.39 46.25 -27.33
N VAL A 119 7.80 45.99 -26.08
CA VAL A 119 8.91 45.06 -25.78
C VAL A 119 8.55 43.57 -25.81
N THR A 120 7.30 43.20 -26.09
CA THR A 120 6.85 41.80 -26.18
C THR A 120 6.50 41.34 -27.61
N SER A 121 6.70 42.19 -28.63
CA SER A 121 6.31 41.87 -30.01
C SER A 121 7.32 42.33 -31.08
N CYS A 122 8.63 42.15 -30.86
CA CYS A 122 9.62 42.32 -31.92
C CYS A 122 10.88 41.46 -31.75
N ASN A 123 10.72 40.13 -31.65
CA ASN A 123 11.77 39.19 -32.05
C ASN A 123 11.18 38.21 -33.07
N SER A 124 11.51 38.43 -34.34
CA SER A 124 11.12 37.57 -35.47
C SER A 124 11.97 36.30 -35.51
N SER A 125 12.00 35.56 -34.41
CA SER A 125 12.40 34.17 -34.41
C SER A 125 11.45 33.37 -35.32
N SER A 126 11.98 32.36 -36.00
CA SER A 126 11.17 31.47 -36.81
C SER A 126 10.02 30.85 -36.00
N LYS A 127 8.89 30.60 -36.66
CA LYS A 127 7.86 29.70 -36.10
C LYS A 127 8.35 28.25 -36.15
N GLN A 128 9.41 27.95 -35.40
CA GLN A 128 9.46 26.67 -34.71
C GLN A 128 8.25 26.65 -33.78
N THR A 129 7.20 25.98 -34.23
CA THR A 129 6.24 25.36 -33.33
C THR A 129 7.07 24.53 -32.35
N LYS A 130 7.25 25.02 -31.13
CA LYS A 130 7.65 24.15 -30.01
C LYS A 130 6.48 23.21 -29.75
N SER A 131 6.40 22.16 -30.55
CA SER A 131 6.05 20.87 -29.95
C SER A 131 6.94 20.72 -28.71
N ALA A 132 6.36 20.26 -27.61
CA ALA A 132 7.19 19.55 -26.67
C ALA A 132 7.75 18.36 -27.47
N GLN A 133 9.03 18.42 -27.86
CA GLN A 133 9.77 17.19 -28.15
C GLN A 133 9.69 16.40 -26.84
N LYS A 134 8.76 15.45 -26.77
CA LYS A 134 8.72 14.49 -25.67
C LYS A 134 10.12 13.90 -25.64
N GLU A 135 10.80 14.04 -24.51
CA GLU A 135 12.14 13.49 -24.37
C GLU A 135 12.07 11.99 -24.71
N VAL A 136 12.98 11.54 -25.55
CA VAL A 136 12.97 10.17 -26.08
C VAL A 136 14.17 9.45 -25.49
N ASN A 137 13.95 8.25 -24.98
CA ASN A 137 15.01 7.38 -24.51
C ASN A 137 16.03 7.12 -25.64
N SER A 138 17.32 7.33 -25.36
CA SER A 138 18.40 7.26 -26.34
C SER A 138 18.74 5.84 -26.83
N TYR A 139 18.20 4.80 -26.18
CA TYR A 139 18.50 3.40 -26.49
C TYR A 139 17.32 2.68 -27.15
N ASP A 140 16.08 2.94 -26.72
CA ASP A 140 14.86 2.42 -27.35
C ASP A 140 13.71 3.42 -27.18
N ALA A 141 13.28 4.05 -28.28
CA ALA A 141 12.26 5.10 -28.29
C ALA A 141 10.86 4.65 -27.83
N ARG A 142 10.65 3.35 -27.60
CA ARG A 142 9.42 2.78 -27.03
C ARG A 142 9.41 2.85 -25.50
N VAL A 143 10.56 3.05 -24.87
CA VAL A 143 10.74 3.16 -23.41
C VAL A 143 10.73 4.64 -23.00
N ALA A 144 10.25 4.93 -21.79
CA ALA A 144 10.21 6.28 -21.25
C ALA A 144 11.61 6.93 -21.12
N ALA A 145 11.67 8.25 -21.21
CA ALA A 145 12.88 9.01 -20.95
C ALA A 145 13.28 8.97 -19.47
N GLY A 146 14.56 9.23 -19.17
CA GLY A 146 15.12 9.10 -17.82
C GLY A 146 15.32 7.64 -17.35
N VAL A 147 14.70 6.65 -17.99
CA VAL A 147 14.91 5.23 -17.71
C VAL A 147 16.36 4.83 -18.02
N SER A 148 16.98 4.05 -17.13
CA SER A 148 18.39 3.67 -17.26
C SER A 148 18.67 2.80 -18.49
N GLU A 149 19.90 2.84 -19.00
CA GLU A 149 20.37 1.96 -20.09
C GLU A 149 20.13 0.48 -19.76
N SER A 150 20.41 0.07 -18.53
CA SER A 150 20.25 -1.31 -18.06
C SER A 150 18.79 -1.78 -18.14
N LEU A 151 17.86 -1.00 -17.59
CA LEU A 151 16.44 -1.34 -17.58
C LEU A 151 15.84 -1.26 -19.00
N THR A 152 16.28 -0.28 -19.80
CA THR A 152 15.89 -0.17 -21.22
C THR A 152 16.31 -1.42 -22.01
N LYS A 153 17.55 -1.88 -21.84
CA LYS A 153 18.07 -3.10 -22.49
C LYS A 153 17.35 -4.37 -22.07
N GLN A 154 16.85 -4.45 -20.84
CA GLN A 154 16.01 -5.57 -20.39
C GLN A 154 14.60 -5.54 -21.03
N PHE A 155 14.02 -4.34 -21.22
CA PHE A 155 12.74 -4.19 -21.91
C PHE A 155 12.80 -4.50 -23.40
N THR A 156 13.74 -3.90 -24.15
CA THR A 156 13.81 -3.98 -25.63
C THR A 156 13.47 -5.34 -26.27
N PRO A 157 13.99 -6.51 -25.81
CA PRO A 157 13.68 -7.81 -26.43
C PRO A 157 12.24 -8.32 -26.21
N VAL A 158 11.51 -7.82 -25.20
CA VAL A 158 10.17 -8.32 -24.82
C VAL A 158 9.01 -7.37 -25.16
N LEU A 159 9.30 -6.13 -25.60
CA LEU A 159 8.28 -5.12 -25.92
C LEU A 159 7.28 -5.58 -26.99
N ASP A 160 7.73 -6.31 -28.01
CA ASP A 160 6.87 -6.80 -29.09
C ASP A 160 6.11 -8.08 -28.73
N GLN A 161 6.47 -8.71 -27.59
CA GLN A 161 5.89 -9.98 -27.12
C GLN A 161 4.69 -9.75 -26.19
N ASN A 162 4.78 -8.77 -25.28
CA ASN A 162 3.76 -8.52 -24.27
C ASN A 162 3.33 -7.04 -24.23
N LYS A 163 2.08 -6.77 -24.62
CA LYS A 163 1.48 -5.42 -24.65
C LYS A 163 1.45 -4.72 -23.29
N LYS A 164 1.43 -5.47 -22.17
CA LYS A 164 1.50 -4.87 -20.83
C LYS A 164 2.93 -4.49 -20.45
N LEU A 165 3.94 -5.29 -20.81
CA LEU A 165 5.35 -4.88 -20.69
C LEU A 165 5.67 -3.66 -21.56
N SER A 166 5.14 -3.63 -22.79
CA SER A 166 5.20 -2.45 -23.65
C SER A 166 4.56 -1.21 -23.01
N TRP A 167 3.39 -1.37 -22.38
CA TRP A 167 2.75 -0.28 -21.64
C TRP A 167 3.58 0.18 -20.43
N ILE A 168 4.08 -0.75 -19.61
CA ILE A 168 4.92 -0.45 -18.43
C ILE A 168 6.17 0.32 -18.87
N ALA A 169 6.89 -0.15 -19.89
CA ALA A 169 8.11 0.50 -20.38
C ALA A 169 7.87 1.93 -20.91
N ALA A 170 6.75 2.15 -21.59
CA ALA A 170 6.37 3.46 -22.13
C ALA A 170 5.91 4.48 -21.07
N HIS A 171 5.69 4.04 -19.83
CA HIS A 171 5.31 4.83 -18.65
C HIS A 171 6.27 4.54 -17.48
N ALA A 172 7.49 4.05 -17.74
CA ALA A 172 8.43 3.61 -16.70
C ALA A 172 8.94 4.78 -15.83
N ASP A 173 8.74 6.02 -16.28
CA ASP A 173 8.92 7.28 -15.56
C ASP A 173 7.82 7.56 -14.51
N GLU A 174 6.66 6.90 -14.58
CA GLU A 174 5.60 7.00 -13.55
C GLU A 174 5.93 6.18 -12.27
N TYR A 175 6.97 5.33 -12.30
CA TYR A 175 7.36 4.47 -11.18
C TYR A 175 8.51 5.10 -10.39
N ALA A 176 8.26 5.46 -9.13
CA ALA A 176 9.28 6.02 -8.23
C ALA A 176 10.38 5.02 -7.81
N ASP A 177 10.25 3.75 -8.19
CA ASP A 177 11.18 2.66 -7.86
C ASP A 177 11.32 1.71 -9.07
N ALA A 178 12.53 1.58 -9.59
CA ALA A 178 12.84 0.76 -10.76
C ALA A 178 12.56 -0.74 -10.52
N ARG A 179 12.60 -1.21 -9.26
CA ARG A 179 12.30 -2.60 -8.88
C ARG A 179 10.94 -3.08 -9.38
N LEU A 180 9.98 -2.17 -9.54
CA LEU A 180 8.64 -2.48 -10.04
C LEU A 180 8.66 -2.84 -11.53
N CYS A 181 9.46 -2.15 -12.34
CA CYS A 181 9.65 -2.51 -13.75
C CYS A 181 10.42 -3.82 -13.89
N GLU A 182 11.46 -4.03 -13.08
CA GLU A 182 12.25 -5.27 -13.05
C GLU A 182 11.44 -6.48 -12.55
N LEU A 183 10.52 -6.28 -11.60
CA LEU A 183 9.58 -7.31 -11.15
C LEU A 183 8.67 -7.77 -12.29
N ALA A 184 8.10 -6.85 -13.07
CA ALA A 184 7.29 -7.22 -14.24
C ALA A 184 8.10 -7.96 -15.32
N LEU A 185 9.38 -7.63 -15.47
CA LEU A 185 10.30 -8.32 -16.40
C LEU A 185 10.71 -9.72 -15.93
N ARG A 186 10.63 -10.01 -14.63
CA ARG A 186 11.08 -11.27 -14.02
C ARG A 186 9.94 -12.23 -13.68
N GLU A 187 8.77 -11.72 -13.31
CA GLU A 187 7.64 -12.52 -12.80
C GLU A 187 6.37 -12.19 -13.60
N ASP A 188 5.97 -13.07 -14.54
CA ASP A 188 4.77 -12.90 -15.38
C ASP A 188 3.50 -12.61 -14.55
N GLY A 189 3.38 -13.26 -13.39
CA GLY A 189 2.26 -13.06 -12.46
C GLY A 189 2.18 -11.67 -11.83
N ALA A 190 3.24 -10.85 -11.91
CA ALA A 190 3.30 -9.50 -11.39
C ALA A 190 3.01 -8.42 -12.46
N VAL A 191 3.00 -8.76 -13.76
CA VAL A 191 2.81 -7.79 -14.85
C VAL A 191 1.50 -7.00 -14.72
N ASP A 192 0.41 -7.66 -14.33
CA ASP A 192 -0.89 -7.02 -14.11
C ASP A 192 -0.94 -6.14 -12.85
N PHE A 193 -0.14 -6.48 -11.83
CA PHE A 193 0.03 -5.66 -10.64
C PHE A 193 0.81 -4.38 -10.99
N VAL A 194 1.97 -4.52 -11.64
CA VAL A 194 2.82 -3.37 -12.00
C VAL A 194 2.08 -2.43 -12.95
N ALA A 195 1.46 -2.94 -14.01
CA ALA A 195 0.66 -2.12 -14.94
C ALA A 195 -0.55 -1.44 -14.28
N GLY A 196 -1.04 -1.96 -13.15
CA GLY A 196 -2.12 -1.35 -12.37
C GLY A 196 -1.65 -0.23 -11.42
N LEU A 197 -0.38 -0.25 -10.99
CA LEU A 197 0.12 0.57 -9.88
C LEU A 197 -0.08 2.08 -10.06
N PRO A 198 0.23 2.73 -11.21
CA PRO A 198 0.10 4.19 -11.33
C PRO A 198 -1.33 4.73 -11.16
N LYS A 199 -2.34 3.84 -11.23
CA LYS A 199 -3.77 4.14 -11.05
C LYS A 199 -4.36 3.47 -9.81
N ALA A 200 -3.56 2.73 -9.04
CA ALA A 200 -4.00 1.98 -7.89
C ALA A 200 -4.24 2.90 -6.67
N LYS A 201 -5.14 2.47 -5.78
CA LYS A 201 -5.25 3.03 -4.43
C LYS A 201 -4.38 2.19 -3.50
N SER A 202 -3.55 2.84 -2.67
CA SER A 202 -2.74 2.20 -1.63
C SER A 202 -3.57 1.75 -0.42
N THR A 203 -4.62 0.96 -0.67
CA THR A 203 -5.59 0.48 0.32
C THR A 203 -5.65 -1.03 0.29
N ALA A 204 -5.43 -1.67 1.44
CA ALA A 204 -5.54 -3.12 1.56
C ALA A 204 -6.96 -3.63 1.27
N LYS A 205 -7.04 -4.90 0.85
CA LYS A 205 -8.27 -5.68 0.72
C LYS A 205 -8.23 -6.83 1.73
N LYS A 206 -9.39 -7.41 2.04
CA LYS A 206 -9.44 -8.63 2.86
C LYS A 206 -8.73 -9.77 2.13
N TYR A 207 -8.07 -10.65 2.88
CA TYR A 207 -7.51 -11.91 2.36
C TYR A 207 -8.63 -12.76 1.74
N GLY A 208 -9.64 -13.12 2.54
CA GLY A 208 -10.85 -13.80 2.08
C GLY A 208 -10.78 -15.33 2.12
N ASP A 209 -9.59 -15.90 1.97
CA ASP A 209 -9.36 -17.34 2.04
C ASP A 209 -9.26 -17.82 3.51
N GLY A 210 -9.62 -19.08 3.73
CA GLY A 210 -9.35 -19.78 5.00
C GLY A 210 -7.97 -20.44 4.98
N ASN A 211 -7.48 -20.88 6.14
CA ASN A 211 -6.29 -21.73 6.22
C ASN A 211 -6.46 -22.82 7.29
N GLU A 212 -5.66 -23.88 7.19
CA GLU A 212 -5.63 -24.99 8.16
C GLU A 212 -4.26 -25.04 8.86
N LYS A 213 -4.23 -25.39 10.14
CA LYS A 213 -2.97 -25.50 10.89
C LYS A 213 -2.13 -26.65 10.32
N GLY A 214 -0.88 -26.35 9.96
CA GLY A 214 0.02 -27.24 9.23
C GLY A 214 0.04 -27.02 7.71
N SER A 215 -0.96 -26.34 7.15
CA SER A 215 -0.95 -25.88 5.76
C SER A 215 -0.38 -24.47 5.69
N TYR A 216 0.65 -24.25 4.88
CA TYR A 216 1.23 -22.92 4.67
C TYR A 216 0.73 -22.38 3.33
N PRO A 217 0.02 -21.24 3.30
CA PRO A 217 -0.36 -20.62 2.04
C PRO A 217 0.87 -19.98 1.38
N LEU A 218 1.02 -20.15 0.06
CA LEU A 218 2.02 -19.44 -0.72
C LEU A 218 1.45 -18.06 -1.09
N LEU A 219 2.06 -17.00 -0.54
CA LEU A 219 1.67 -15.60 -0.71
C LEU A 219 2.80 -14.83 -1.38
N TYR A 220 2.46 -14.00 -2.38
CA TYR A 220 3.41 -13.14 -3.08
C TYR A 220 3.23 -11.68 -2.70
N ASP A 221 4.31 -10.90 -2.76
CA ASP A 221 4.32 -9.48 -2.40
C ASP A 221 3.41 -8.63 -3.31
N TRP A 222 3.35 -8.97 -4.60
CA TRP A 222 2.57 -8.27 -5.63
C TRP A 222 1.07 -8.63 -5.68
N ASP A 223 0.55 -9.43 -4.74
CA ASP A 223 -0.89 -9.69 -4.67
C ASP A 223 -1.64 -8.36 -4.46
N THR A 224 -2.58 -8.04 -5.36
CA THR A 224 -3.32 -6.78 -5.33
C THR A 224 -4.21 -6.58 -4.08
N ARG A 225 -4.26 -7.54 -3.16
CA ARG A 225 -4.84 -7.41 -1.81
C ARG A 225 -3.96 -6.59 -0.86
N TRP A 226 -2.63 -6.59 -1.02
CA TRP A 226 -1.70 -5.80 -0.19
C TRP A 226 -0.58 -5.09 -0.95
N GLY A 227 -0.12 -5.59 -2.10
CA GLY A 227 1.08 -5.08 -2.79
C GLY A 227 1.08 -3.58 -3.11
N TYR A 228 -0.10 -2.96 -3.26
CA TYR A 228 -0.26 -1.51 -3.50
C TYR A 228 -0.13 -0.63 -2.24
N VAL A 229 -0.16 -1.23 -1.05
CA VAL A 229 0.02 -0.53 0.24
C VAL A 229 1.47 -0.05 0.33
N LYS A 230 1.67 1.17 0.84
CA LYS A 230 3.02 1.72 1.04
C LYS A 230 3.69 1.06 2.23
N TYR A 231 4.92 0.62 2.07
CA TYR A 231 5.70 -0.03 3.12
C TYR A 231 7.20 0.18 2.91
N ALA A 232 7.94 0.36 4.01
CA ALA A 232 9.31 0.85 4.02
C ALA A 232 9.44 2.17 3.22
N ASP A 233 10.30 2.21 2.19
CA ASP A 233 10.47 3.34 1.27
C ASP A 233 9.74 3.17 -0.09
N GLY A 234 8.97 2.08 -0.26
CA GLY A 234 8.26 1.76 -1.51
C GLY A 234 6.82 1.31 -1.29
N VAL A 235 6.39 0.32 -2.09
CA VAL A 235 5.12 -0.39 -1.94
C VAL A 235 5.38 -1.85 -1.66
N MET A 236 4.46 -2.52 -0.95
CA MET A 236 4.62 -3.91 -0.52
C MET A 236 4.99 -4.87 -1.65
N GLY A 237 4.59 -4.61 -2.90
CA GLY A 237 4.99 -5.40 -4.06
C GLY A 237 6.50 -5.50 -4.36
N VAL A 238 7.35 -4.69 -3.70
CA VAL A 238 8.83 -4.75 -3.79
C VAL A 238 9.54 -4.52 -2.44
N THR A 239 8.81 -4.53 -1.33
CA THR A 239 9.35 -4.32 0.03
C THR A 239 8.69 -5.18 1.13
N GLY A 240 7.64 -5.93 0.81
CA GLY A 240 6.74 -6.60 1.76
C GLY A 240 7.21 -7.97 2.26
N SER A 241 8.27 -8.54 1.68
CA SER A 241 8.61 -9.96 1.82
C SER A 241 8.87 -10.42 3.25
N GLY A 242 9.26 -9.51 4.15
CA GLY A 242 9.30 -9.75 5.59
C GLY A 242 7.89 -9.98 6.20
N PRO A 243 7.00 -8.98 6.20
CA PRO A 243 5.58 -9.16 6.53
C PRO A 243 4.89 -10.32 5.81
N THR A 244 5.16 -10.55 4.52
CA THR A 244 4.56 -11.66 3.76
C THR A 244 5.05 -13.02 4.26
N SER A 245 6.36 -13.19 4.47
CA SER A 245 6.94 -14.41 5.06
C SER A 245 6.42 -14.69 6.48
N LEU A 246 6.28 -13.66 7.32
CA LEU A 246 5.70 -13.82 8.66
C LEU A 246 4.20 -14.13 8.61
N SER A 247 3.47 -13.60 7.63
CA SER A 247 2.05 -13.93 7.41
C SER A 247 1.88 -15.40 7.02
N MET A 248 2.65 -15.91 6.06
CA MET A 248 2.66 -17.32 5.68
C MET A 248 2.99 -18.23 6.88
N ALA A 249 4.03 -17.88 7.65
CA ALA A 249 4.43 -18.62 8.85
C ALA A 249 3.33 -18.62 9.92
N TYR A 250 2.73 -17.45 10.20
CA TYR A 250 1.62 -17.31 11.13
C TYR A 250 0.42 -18.18 10.73
N MET A 251 0.02 -18.09 9.47
CA MET A 251 -1.14 -18.80 8.94
C MET A 251 -0.98 -20.31 9.10
N GLY A 252 0.17 -20.89 8.74
CA GLY A 252 0.41 -22.33 8.89
C GLY A 252 0.65 -22.80 10.33
N LEU A 253 1.34 -22.01 11.16
CA LEU A 253 1.58 -22.38 12.56
C LEU A 253 0.31 -22.32 13.44
N THR A 254 -0.66 -21.47 13.08
CA THR A 254 -1.85 -21.20 13.90
C THR A 254 -3.18 -21.67 13.29
N GLY A 255 -3.28 -21.79 11.97
CA GLY A 255 -4.54 -21.97 11.23
C GLY A 255 -5.40 -20.70 11.11
N LYS A 256 -4.90 -19.53 11.53
CA LYS A 256 -5.65 -18.26 11.52
C LYS A 256 -5.19 -17.34 10.40
N THR A 257 -6.08 -16.51 9.88
CA THR A 257 -5.82 -15.62 8.72
C THR A 257 -6.03 -14.12 8.99
N ASP A 258 -6.10 -13.72 10.27
CA ASP A 258 -6.24 -12.31 10.69
C ASP A 258 -4.95 -11.49 10.51
N GLN A 259 -3.77 -12.13 10.59
CA GLN A 259 -2.47 -11.47 10.41
C GLN A 259 -2.03 -11.50 8.94
N THR A 260 -2.73 -10.73 8.10
CA THR A 260 -2.39 -10.57 6.67
C THR A 260 -1.07 -9.80 6.49
N PRO A 261 -0.41 -9.87 5.31
CA PRO A 261 0.85 -9.17 5.08
C PRO A 261 0.76 -7.67 5.35
N ASN A 262 -0.33 -7.00 4.95
CA ASN A 262 -0.53 -5.58 5.21
C ASN A 262 -0.72 -5.25 6.71
N ALA A 263 -1.34 -6.12 7.50
CA ALA A 263 -1.54 -5.89 8.94
C ALA A 263 -0.20 -6.02 9.68
N LEU A 264 0.63 -6.99 9.27
CA LEU A 264 1.98 -7.15 9.77
C LEU A 264 2.92 -6.01 9.31
N ALA A 265 2.74 -5.48 8.10
CA ALA A 265 3.45 -4.30 7.60
C ALA A 265 3.08 -3.01 8.37
N GLU A 266 1.83 -2.87 8.80
CA GLU A 266 1.38 -1.78 9.69
C GLU A 266 2.06 -1.88 11.06
N LEU A 267 2.02 -3.05 11.72
CA LEU A 267 2.71 -3.31 12.99
C LEU A 267 4.25 -3.14 12.90
N SER A 268 4.85 -3.44 11.75
CA SER A 268 6.26 -3.16 11.45
C SER A 268 6.55 -1.66 11.37
N THR A 269 5.66 -0.90 10.73
CA THR A 269 5.78 0.54 10.55
C THR A 269 5.64 1.29 11.87
N GLU A 270 4.63 0.95 12.68
CA GLU A 270 4.47 1.45 14.05
C GLU A 270 5.71 1.17 14.91
N GLY A 271 6.24 -0.05 14.83
CA GLY A 271 7.43 -0.49 15.55
C GLY A 271 8.76 0.06 15.01
N LYS A 272 8.73 0.79 13.89
CA LYS A 272 9.93 1.31 13.17
C LYS A 272 10.90 0.20 12.74
N TYR A 273 10.38 -0.99 12.44
CA TYR A 273 11.15 -2.16 12.02
C TYR A 273 11.38 -2.22 10.49
N THR A 274 11.13 -1.15 9.76
CA THR A 274 11.45 -1.03 8.32
C THR A 274 12.93 -0.68 8.07
N ASP A 275 13.50 -1.13 6.95
CA ASP A 275 14.81 -0.70 6.46
C ASP A 275 14.84 -0.55 4.93
N LYS A 276 15.99 -0.09 4.40
CA LYS A 276 16.22 0.15 2.96
C LYS A 276 16.90 -1.01 2.21
N GLY A 277 17.29 -2.08 2.91
CA GLY A 277 18.02 -3.20 2.34
C GLY A 277 17.10 -4.32 1.90
N SER A 278 16.20 -4.74 2.79
CA SER A 278 15.24 -5.84 2.60
C SER A 278 13.81 -5.45 2.98
N GLY A 279 13.54 -4.15 3.07
CA GLY A 279 12.30 -3.56 3.56
C GLY A 279 12.08 -3.71 5.07
N THR A 280 12.61 -4.78 5.69
CA THR A 280 12.24 -5.25 7.03
C THR A 280 13.46 -5.71 7.83
N LYS A 281 13.67 -5.10 9.01
CA LYS A 281 14.75 -5.45 9.94
C LYS A 281 14.46 -6.77 10.66
N LYS A 282 15.49 -7.54 11.05
CA LYS A 282 15.29 -8.80 11.78
C LYS A 282 14.56 -8.66 13.12
N GLU A 283 14.62 -7.49 13.77
CA GLU A 283 13.89 -7.20 15.00
C GLU A 283 12.37 -7.28 14.81
N PHE A 284 11.86 -7.04 13.60
CA PHE A 284 10.44 -7.22 13.25
C PHE A 284 9.92 -8.59 13.69
N PHE A 285 10.60 -9.68 13.28
CA PHE A 285 10.11 -11.03 13.53
C PHE A 285 10.07 -11.35 15.02
N THR A 286 11.09 -10.95 15.79
CA THR A 286 11.10 -11.19 17.24
C THR A 286 10.10 -10.33 18.01
N LYS A 287 9.83 -9.09 17.57
CA LYS A 287 8.95 -8.15 18.30
C LYS A 287 7.49 -8.24 17.86
N VAL A 288 7.22 -8.37 16.57
CA VAL A 288 5.86 -8.54 16.03
C VAL A 288 5.42 -10.00 16.12
N GLY A 289 6.31 -10.97 15.89
CA GLY A 289 6.02 -12.39 16.11
C GLY A 289 5.51 -12.65 17.54
N ALA A 290 6.21 -12.12 18.55
CA ALA A 290 5.78 -12.21 19.94
C ALA A 290 4.40 -11.56 20.19
N LYS A 291 4.11 -10.38 19.60
CA LYS A 291 2.79 -9.73 19.69
C LYS A 291 1.66 -10.60 19.14
N VAL A 292 1.92 -11.40 18.09
CA VAL A 292 0.91 -12.27 17.46
C VAL A 292 0.92 -13.71 18.00
N GLY A 293 1.69 -14.03 19.03
CA GLY A 293 1.73 -15.36 19.64
C GLY A 293 2.63 -16.38 18.92
N LEU A 294 3.69 -15.90 18.26
CA LEU A 294 4.78 -16.73 17.72
C LEU A 294 6.06 -16.55 18.54
N THR A 295 6.80 -17.63 18.72
CA THR A 295 8.17 -17.60 19.27
C THR A 295 9.16 -17.55 18.13
N VAL A 296 10.12 -16.61 18.18
CA VAL A 296 11.17 -16.47 17.17
C VAL A 296 12.56 -16.52 17.83
N LYS A 297 13.48 -17.31 17.25
CA LYS A 297 14.87 -17.46 17.71
C LYS A 297 15.85 -17.40 16.54
N GLU A 298 16.93 -16.65 16.69
CA GLU A 298 17.99 -16.52 15.67
C GLU A 298 19.02 -17.66 15.79
N TYR A 299 19.45 -18.18 14.65
CA TYR A 299 20.46 -19.23 14.51
C TYR A 299 21.50 -18.80 13.47
N THR A 300 22.74 -19.28 13.60
CA THR A 300 23.74 -19.14 12.53
C THR A 300 23.29 -19.93 11.28
N PRO A 301 23.26 -19.33 10.08
CA PRO A 301 22.94 -20.06 8.85
C PRO A 301 23.87 -21.27 8.62
N SER A 302 23.33 -22.48 8.72
CA SER A 302 23.98 -23.74 8.33
C SER A 302 22.92 -24.77 7.93
N ALA A 303 23.31 -25.82 7.19
CA ALA A 303 22.39 -26.91 6.83
C ALA A 303 21.86 -27.64 8.06
N ASP A 304 22.72 -27.85 9.07
CA ASP A 304 22.38 -28.52 10.31
C ASP A 304 21.39 -27.68 11.13
N ASN A 305 21.64 -26.38 11.29
CA ASN A 305 20.74 -25.48 12.00
C ASN A 305 19.39 -25.34 11.28
N LEU A 306 19.38 -25.26 9.95
CA LEU A 306 18.12 -25.25 9.18
C LEU A 306 17.34 -26.55 9.42
N SER A 307 18.02 -27.69 9.44
CA SER A 307 17.39 -29.00 9.72
C SER A 307 16.83 -29.09 11.15
N ILE A 308 17.58 -28.60 12.15
CA ILE A 308 17.14 -28.50 13.56
C ILE A 308 15.88 -27.62 13.66
N VAL A 309 15.86 -26.48 12.97
CA VAL A 309 14.70 -25.57 12.95
C VAL A 309 13.48 -26.23 12.31
N LEU A 310 13.62 -26.83 11.13
CA LEU A 310 12.53 -27.46 10.40
C LEU A 310 11.95 -28.70 11.11
N SER A 311 12.72 -29.35 12.00
CA SER A 311 12.20 -30.45 12.83
C SER A 311 11.23 -30.00 13.95
N ASN A 312 11.15 -28.70 14.26
CA ASN A 312 10.34 -28.16 15.37
C ASN A 312 9.39 -27.01 14.96
N GLY A 313 9.40 -26.59 13.70
CA GLY A 313 8.67 -25.43 13.21
C GLY A 313 9.09 -25.06 11.78
N VAL A 314 9.11 -23.78 11.47
CA VAL A 314 9.53 -23.26 10.15
C VAL A 314 10.70 -22.28 10.29
N ALA A 315 11.40 -22.03 9.19
CA ALA A 315 12.51 -21.08 9.16
C ALA A 315 12.18 -19.85 8.29
N ILE A 316 12.26 -18.65 8.85
CA ILE A 316 12.33 -17.43 8.05
C ILE A 316 13.82 -17.11 7.80
N VAL A 317 14.19 -16.87 6.55
CA VAL A 317 15.57 -16.57 6.14
C VAL A 317 15.64 -15.22 5.44
N GLN A 318 16.72 -14.47 5.69
CA GLN A 318 17.07 -13.33 4.84
C GLN A 318 17.98 -13.85 3.73
N LEU A 319 17.47 -13.87 2.50
CA LEU A 319 18.20 -14.31 1.33
C LEU A 319 19.14 -13.21 0.82
N ASN A 320 20.32 -13.61 0.37
CA ASN A 320 21.32 -12.73 -0.21
C ASN A 320 20.89 -12.26 -1.61
N ALA A 321 21.26 -11.02 -1.95
CA ALA A 321 21.10 -10.48 -3.29
C ALA A 321 21.83 -11.34 -4.35
N ASN A 322 21.19 -11.53 -5.51
CA ASN A 322 21.63 -12.39 -6.62
C ASN A 322 21.57 -13.90 -6.33
N PHE A 323 20.72 -14.34 -5.39
CA PHE A 323 20.37 -15.76 -5.21
C PHE A 323 19.10 -16.15 -5.98
N THR A 324 17.92 -15.78 -5.48
CA THR A 324 16.63 -15.96 -6.17
C THR A 324 16.16 -14.69 -6.88
N THR A 325 16.55 -13.52 -6.37
CA THR A 325 16.26 -12.21 -6.96
C THR A 325 17.52 -11.31 -6.92
N PRO A 326 17.57 -10.17 -7.65
CA PRO A 326 18.69 -9.22 -7.58
C PRO A 326 18.87 -8.54 -6.22
N TYR A 327 17.93 -8.71 -5.28
CA TYR A 327 17.85 -7.96 -4.02
C TYR A 327 17.92 -8.87 -2.80
N ALA A 328 18.38 -8.33 -1.66
CA ALA A 328 18.29 -9.03 -0.39
C ALA A 328 16.86 -8.90 0.15
N HIS A 329 16.23 -10.01 0.51
CA HIS A 329 14.79 -10.08 0.82
C HIS A 329 14.52 -11.24 1.79
N TRP A 330 13.27 -11.45 2.20
CA TRP A 330 12.91 -12.48 3.19
C TRP A 330 12.05 -13.58 2.58
N ALA A 331 12.37 -14.83 2.89
CA ALA A 331 11.63 -16.01 2.45
C ALA A 331 11.34 -16.98 3.62
N LEU A 332 10.40 -17.90 3.40
CA LEU A 332 9.95 -18.90 4.37
C LEU A 332 10.30 -20.32 3.91
N VAL A 333 11.14 -21.04 4.65
CA VAL A 333 11.36 -22.48 4.46
C VAL A 333 10.39 -23.25 5.36
N ILE A 334 9.51 -24.05 4.76
CA ILE A 334 8.35 -24.64 5.46
C ILE A 334 8.56 -26.08 5.95
N LYS A 335 9.39 -26.88 5.27
CA LYS A 335 9.67 -28.27 5.63
C LYS A 335 10.89 -28.84 4.92
N THR A 336 11.42 -29.93 5.46
CA THR A 336 12.23 -30.91 4.72
C THR A 336 11.30 -31.89 4.01
N ASN A 337 11.71 -32.39 2.84
CA ASN A 337 11.02 -33.40 2.03
C ASN A 337 11.66 -34.78 2.20
N ASP A 338 10.97 -35.81 1.73
CA ASP A 338 11.38 -37.22 1.87
C ASP A 338 12.73 -37.55 1.18
N ASP A 339 13.15 -36.72 0.22
CA ASP A 339 14.45 -36.80 -0.48
C ASP A 339 15.59 -36.01 0.20
N GLY A 340 15.31 -35.35 1.33
CA GLY A 340 16.26 -34.48 2.03
C GLY A 340 16.38 -33.06 1.47
N SER A 341 15.64 -32.71 0.42
CA SER A 341 15.49 -31.31 -0.02
C SER A 341 14.61 -30.52 0.97
N VAL A 342 14.56 -29.19 0.84
CA VAL A 342 13.64 -28.32 1.57
C VAL A 342 12.74 -27.55 0.61
N THR A 343 11.49 -27.34 1.02
CA THR A 343 10.56 -26.46 0.30
C THR A 343 10.61 -25.06 0.89
N MET A 344 10.83 -24.07 0.02
CA MET A 344 10.87 -22.65 0.35
C MET A 344 9.76 -21.92 -0.41
N TYR A 345 9.09 -20.99 0.25
CA TYR A 345 8.18 -20.01 -0.33
C TYR A 345 8.84 -18.64 -0.28
N ASP A 346 9.12 -18.11 -1.47
CA ASP A 346 9.76 -16.84 -1.74
C ASP A 346 8.69 -15.83 -2.21
N PRO A 347 8.32 -14.83 -1.38
CA PRO A 347 7.32 -13.83 -1.73
C PRO A 347 7.65 -13.02 -2.98
N ASP A 348 8.94 -12.94 -3.34
CA ASP A 348 9.47 -12.16 -4.44
C ASP A 348 9.77 -13.02 -5.69
N SER A 349 9.62 -14.36 -5.66
CA SER A 349 9.72 -15.20 -6.88
C SER A 349 8.84 -16.46 -6.91
N THR A 350 8.10 -16.60 -8.02
CA THR A 350 7.34 -17.82 -8.37
C THR A 350 8.27 -19.00 -8.66
N SER A 351 9.38 -18.75 -9.36
CA SER A 351 10.32 -19.80 -9.80
C SER A 351 11.06 -20.44 -8.63
N ALA A 352 11.47 -19.64 -7.64
CA ALA A 352 12.10 -20.13 -6.42
C ALA A 352 11.13 -20.89 -5.51
N SER A 353 9.88 -20.43 -5.45
CA SER A 353 8.78 -21.09 -4.74
C SER A 353 8.33 -22.42 -5.37
N GLY A 354 8.53 -22.57 -6.67
CA GLY A 354 8.30 -23.81 -7.42
C GLY A 354 9.47 -24.81 -7.38
N HIS A 355 10.58 -24.49 -6.69
CA HIS A 355 11.78 -25.31 -6.65
C HIS A 355 12.02 -25.94 -5.26
N THR A 356 12.58 -27.15 -5.23
CA THR A 356 13.06 -27.81 -4.03
C THR A 356 14.57 -27.66 -3.89
N TRP A 357 15.02 -27.21 -2.73
CA TRP A 357 16.39 -26.74 -2.53
C TRP A 357 17.19 -27.68 -1.64
N ALA A 358 18.51 -27.79 -1.84
CA ALA A 358 19.38 -28.39 -0.83
C ALA A 358 19.49 -27.43 0.37
N ALA A 359 19.37 -27.94 1.61
CA ALA A 359 19.45 -27.10 2.82
C ALA A 359 20.75 -26.27 2.91
N GLY A 360 21.88 -26.83 2.46
CA GLY A 360 23.16 -26.11 2.36
C GLY A 360 23.16 -24.97 1.33
N THR A 361 22.36 -25.06 0.27
CA THR A 361 22.21 -23.98 -0.73
C THR A 361 21.44 -22.80 -0.14
N ILE A 362 20.36 -23.05 0.60
CA ILE A 362 19.65 -21.98 1.32
C ILE A 362 20.59 -21.35 2.36
N ALA A 363 21.21 -22.16 3.22
CA ALA A 363 22.08 -21.67 4.28
C ALA A 363 23.27 -20.84 3.77
N LYS A 364 23.93 -21.28 2.69
CA LYS A 364 25.04 -20.53 2.05
C LYS A 364 24.59 -19.17 1.50
N ASN A 365 23.35 -19.07 1.03
CA ASN A 365 22.78 -17.86 0.44
C ASN A 365 21.88 -17.09 1.41
N SER A 366 21.99 -17.33 2.71
CA SER A 366 21.23 -16.60 3.74
C SER A 366 22.15 -15.82 4.68
N SER A 367 21.86 -14.54 4.92
CA SER A 367 22.54 -13.69 5.91
C SER A 367 21.98 -13.84 7.32
N THR A 368 20.77 -14.40 7.48
CA THR A 368 20.09 -14.60 8.77
C THR A 368 19.16 -15.82 8.66
N LEU A 369 19.10 -16.62 9.74
CA LEU A 369 18.21 -17.77 9.88
C LEU A 369 17.42 -17.63 11.18
N LEU A 370 16.09 -17.59 11.08
CA LEU A 370 15.16 -17.42 12.20
C LEU A 370 14.26 -18.65 12.32
N SER A 371 14.35 -19.37 13.43
CA SER A 371 13.33 -20.34 13.83
C SER A 371 12.05 -19.63 14.21
N VAL A 372 10.91 -20.12 13.70
CA VAL A 372 9.57 -19.63 14.05
C VAL A 372 8.70 -20.82 14.46
N THR A 373 8.11 -20.73 15.66
CA THR A 373 7.11 -21.69 16.15
C THR A 373 5.88 -20.92 16.63
N ALA A 374 4.73 -21.61 16.73
CA ALA A 374 3.67 -21.11 17.59
C ALA A 374 4.21 -20.98 19.02
N ALA A 375 3.76 -19.97 19.77
CA ALA A 375 3.98 -19.97 21.22
C ALA A 375 3.24 -21.16 21.84
N SER A 376 3.86 -21.80 22.83
CA SER A 376 3.16 -22.75 23.68
C SER A 376 2.02 -22.02 24.37
N GLY A 377 0.77 -22.34 24.03
CA GLY A 377 -0.37 -21.85 24.80
C GLY A 377 -0.27 -22.41 26.22
N ASP A 378 -0.53 -21.58 27.23
CA ASP A 378 -0.45 -21.99 28.63
C ASP A 378 -1.36 -23.19 28.90
N THR A 379 -0.76 -24.38 29.07
CA THR A 379 -1.43 -25.57 29.59
C THR A 379 -1.63 -25.42 31.09
N ALA A 380 -2.41 -24.40 31.47
CA ALA A 380 -2.68 -23.93 32.82
C ALA A 380 -4.18 -23.98 33.16
N SER A 381 -4.94 -24.88 32.52
CA SER A 381 -6.13 -25.43 33.17
C SER A 381 -5.64 -26.42 34.22
N ALA A 382 -5.45 -25.95 35.45
CA ALA A 382 -4.96 -26.77 36.54
C ALA A 382 -5.85 -27.99 36.78
N SER A 383 -5.23 -29.09 37.22
CA SER A 383 -5.93 -30.26 37.71
C SER A 383 -6.61 -29.94 39.05
N ASP A 384 -7.87 -29.51 39.01
CA ASP A 384 -8.66 -29.34 40.23
C ASP A 384 -9.11 -30.72 40.74
N GLY A 385 -8.23 -31.32 41.54
CA GLY A 385 -8.35 -32.68 42.06
C GLY A 385 -9.40 -32.78 43.16
N SER A 386 -10.68 -32.70 42.80
CA SER A 386 -11.79 -32.94 43.73
C SER A 386 -11.91 -34.44 44.03
N SER A 387 -11.15 -34.89 45.02
CA SER A 387 -11.23 -36.24 45.59
C SER A 387 -11.36 -36.14 47.12
N SER A 388 -12.57 -35.87 47.61
CA SER A 388 -12.90 -35.94 49.04
C SER A 388 -14.36 -36.32 49.29
N GLN A 389 -14.53 -37.52 49.85
CA GLN A 389 -15.75 -38.18 50.35
C GLN A 389 -16.70 -38.76 49.29
#